data_AF-T0LCA0-F1
#
_entry.id   AF-T0LCA0-F1
#
_cell.length_a   1.000
_cell.length_b   1.000
_cell.length_c   1.000
_cell.angle_alpha   90.00
_cell.angle_beta   90.00
_cell.angle_gamma   90.00
#
_symmetry.space_group_name_H-M   'P 1'
#
loop_
_entity.id
_entity.type
_entity.pdbx_description
1 polymer ?
#
loop_
_entity_poly.entity_id
_entity_poly.type
_entity_poly.pdbx_seq_one_letter_code
_entity_poly.pdbx_strand_id
1 'polypeptide(L)'
;MDKTFKAYTEYQIISMTFPFEYRNYDSCEEVERIFMSIFPDDIEFEYVYKVLATFLDSSFPNDKLIIFRGSGSNGKSLLIRLLSLVFGKFSTSLSSNFFTYDETNVGGANPVLRDFKHQ
;
A
#
# COMPACT_ATOMS: atom_id res chain seq x y z
N MET A 1 5.02 -4.19 -37.50
CA MET A 1 5.65 -3.60 -36.30
C MET A 1 6.35 -4.71 -35.57
N ASP A 2 7.66 -4.56 -35.39
CA ASP A 2 8.52 -5.56 -34.77
C ASP A 2 8.17 -5.64 -33.27
N LYS A 3 7.66 -6.79 -32.81
CA LYS A 3 7.26 -7.00 -31.41
C LYS A 3 8.47 -7.50 -30.63
N THR A 4 9.39 -6.60 -30.33
CA THR A 4 10.54 -6.89 -29.46
C THR A 4 10.21 -6.53 -28.02
N PHE A 5 10.35 -7.50 -27.10
CA PHE A 5 10.28 -7.24 -25.67
C PHE A 5 11.50 -6.40 -25.28
N LYS A 6 11.27 -5.19 -24.76
CA LYS A 6 12.33 -4.36 -24.17
C LYS A 6 12.52 -4.76 -22.71
N ALA A 7 13.76 -4.73 -22.24
CA ALA A 7 14.02 -4.76 -20.80
C ALA A 7 13.35 -3.53 -20.17
N TYR A 8 12.48 -3.77 -19.19
CA TYR A 8 11.84 -2.69 -18.45
C TYR A 8 12.78 -2.19 -17.36
N THR A 9 12.72 -0.90 -17.05
CA THR A 9 13.31 -0.36 -15.82
C THR A 9 12.30 -0.47 -14.68
N GLU A 10 12.78 -0.47 -13.44
CA GLU A 10 11.92 -0.46 -12.24
C GLU A 10 10.87 0.69 -12.26
N TYR A 11 11.27 1.88 -12.71
CA TYR A 11 10.36 3.03 -12.86
C TYR A 11 9.25 2.85 -13.92
N GLN A 12 9.51 2.03 -14.95
CA GLN A 12 8.52 1.74 -15.98
C GLN A 12 7.42 0.84 -15.43
N ILE A 13 7.73 -0.09 -14.53
CA ILE A 13 6.71 -0.90 -13.85
C ILE A 13 5.75 0.00 -13.08
N ILE A 14 6.27 0.96 -12.31
CA ILE A 14 5.44 1.87 -11.51
C ILE A 14 4.50 2.66 -12.44
N SER A 15 5.05 3.26 -13.50
CA SER A 15 4.27 4.07 -14.46
C SER A 15 3.26 3.27 -15.27
N MET A 16 3.49 1.97 -15.47
CA MET A 16 2.57 1.07 -16.19
C MET A 16 1.52 0.45 -15.26
N THR A 17 1.81 0.37 -13.96
CA THR A 17 0.92 -0.26 -12.97
C THR A 17 -0.06 0.75 -12.39
N PHE A 18 0.43 1.93 -12.02
CA PHE A 18 -0.36 2.99 -11.41
C PHE A 18 -0.85 3.99 -12.47
N PRO A 19 -1.98 4.71 -12.22
CA PRO A 19 -2.45 5.76 -13.12
C PRO A 19 -1.61 7.05 -13.03
N PHE A 20 -0.36 6.96 -12.57
CA PHE A 20 0.54 8.09 -12.35
C PHE A 20 1.82 7.88 -13.17
N GLU A 21 2.29 8.93 -13.84
CA GLU A 21 3.61 8.94 -14.46
C GLU A 21 4.67 9.06 -13.36
N TYR A 22 5.51 8.03 -13.20
CA TYR A 22 6.60 8.11 -12.24
C TYR A 22 7.62 9.16 -12.71
N ARG A 23 7.93 10.09 -11.81
CA ARG A 23 9.04 11.04 -11.98
C ARG A 23 9.93 10.93 -10.78
N ASN A 24 11.23 10.83 -11.03
CA ASN A 24 12.21 10.87 -9.97
C ASN A 24 12.34 12.32 -9.49
N TYR A 25 12.19 12.52 -8.18
CA TYR A 25 12.43 13.78 -7.50
C TYR A 25 13.50 13.53 -6.44
N ASP A 26 14.51 14.39 -6.39
CA ASP A 26 15.62 14.26 -5.41
C ASP A 26 15.11 14.35 -3.97
N SER A 27 14.11 15.20 -3.73
CA SER A 27 13.38 15.29 -2.46
C SER A 27 12.00 15.91 -2.67
N CYS A 28 11.09 15.66 -1.73
CA CYS A 28 9.80 16.33 -1.68
C CYS A 28 9.52 16.73 -0.23
N GLU A 29 9.90 17.97 0.13
CA GLU A 29 9.83 18.45 1.51
C GLU A 29 8.42 18.36 2.10
N GLU A 30 7.37 18.52 1.29
CA GLU A 30 5.99 18.42 1.78
C GLU A 30 5.66 17.00 2.23
N VAL A 31 6.09 15.99 1.48
CA VAL A 31 5.93 14.59 1.83
C VAL A 31 6.75 14.28 3.08
N GLU A 32 8.01 14.70 3.13
CA GLU A 32 8.88 14.50 4.30
C GLU A 32 8.27 15.11 5.56
N ARG A 33 7.74 16.35 5.49
CA ARG A 33 7.04 16.99 6.61
C ARG A 33 5.82 16.21 7.08
N ILE A 34 5.00 15.70 6.15
CA ILE A 34 3.86 14.87 6.48
C ILE A 34 4.32 13.60 7.20
N PHE A 35 5.35 12.92 6.68
CA PHE A 35 5.84 11.68 7.27
C PHE A 35 6.48 11.89 8.65
N MET A 36 7.29 12.93 8.84
CA MET A 36 7.83 13.30 10.16
C MET A 36 6.74 13.63 11.16
N SER A 37 5.59 14.17 10.70
CA SER A 37 4.44 14.40 11.60
C SER A 37 3.76 13.11 12.06
N ILE A 38 3.83 12.04 11.26
CA ILE A 38 3.24 10.73 11.55
C ILE A 38 4.22 9.87 12.36
N PHE A 39 5.52 9.96 12.04
CA PHE A 39 6.64 9.23 12.64
C PHE A 39 7.72 10.24 13.07
N PRO A 40 7.63 10.81 14.29
CA PRO A 40 8.57 11.83 14.77
C PRO A 40 9.97 11.30 15.11
N ASP A 41 10.10 9.98 15.30
CA ASP A 41 11.40 9.33 15.50
C ASP A 41 12.04 9.03 14.15
N ASP A 42 13.26 9.51 13.93
CA ASP A 42 13.95 9.41 12.64
C ASP A 42 14.20 7.96 12.21
N ILE A 43 14.45 7.06 13.17
CA ILE A 43 14.71 5.64 12.90
C ILE A 43 13.40 4.96 12.47
N GLU A 44 12.29 5.22 13.17
CA GLU A 44 10.96 4.74 12.81
C GLU A 44 10.54 5.28 11.44
N PHE A 45 10.74 6.58 11.19
CA PHE A 45 10.49 7.22 9.90
C PHE A 45 11.26 6.53 8.78
N GLU A 46 12.58 6.40 8.90
CA GLU A 46 13.42 5.80 7.86
C GLU A 46 13.02 4.34 7.58
N TYR A 47 12.71 3.58 8.63
CA TYR A 47 12.25 2.21 8.51
C TYR A 47 10.92 2.13 7.74
N VAL A 48 9.91 2.90 8.16
CA VAL A 48 8.60 2.90 7.50
C VAL A 48 8.73 3.39 6.06
N TYR A 49 9.52 4.44 5.82
CA TYR A 49 9.73 4.99 4.48
C TYR A 49 10.33 3.95 3.53
N LYS A 50 11.33 3.19 3.98
CA LYS A 50 11.90 2.06 3.23
C LYS A 50 10.87 0.96 2.99
N VAL A 51 10.09 0.59 4.00
CA VAL A 51 9.03 -0.42 3.86
C VAL A 51 7.97 0.00 2.83
N LEU A 52 7.58 1.28 2.78
CA LEU A 52 6.64 1.75 1.77
C LEU A 52 7.23 1.76 0.36
N ALA A 53 8.53 2.05 0.22
CA ALA A 53 9.22 1.99 -1.06
C ALA A 53 9.18 0.56 -1.65
N THR A 54 9.29 -0.47 -0.81
CA THR A 54 9.27 -1.86 -1.30
C THR A 54 7.92 -2.30 -1.88
N PHE A 55 6.83 -1.59 -1.55
CA PHE A 55 5.53 -1.84 -2.14
C PHE A 55 5.47 -1.45 -3.63
N LEU A 56 6.41 -0.63 -4.11
CA LEU A 56 6.43 -0.12 -5.48
C LEU A 56 7.37 -0.91 -6.40
N ASP A 57 8.47 -1.44 -5.87
CA ASP A 57 9.52 -2.11 -6.66
C ASP A 57 9.52 -3.64 -6.50
N SER A 58 8.60 -4.21 -5.72
CA SER A 58 8.49 -5.65 -5.42
C SER A 58 9.76 -6.28 -4.81
N SER A 59 10.69 -5.48 -4.31
CA SER A 59 11.95 -5.93 -3.70
C SER A 59 11.73 -6.73 -2.40
N PHE A 60 10.58 -6.55 -1.76
CA PHE A 60 10.22 -7.21 -0.52
C PHE A 60 9.19 -8.33 -0.75
N PRO A 61 9.40 -9.54 -0.20
CA PRO A 61 8.44 -10.63 -0.34
C PRO A 61 7.08 -10.25 0.26
N ASN A 62 5.99 -10.59 -0.45
CA ASN A 62 4.60 -10.40 -0.02
C ASN A 62 4.17 -11.31 1.15
N ASP A 63 5.11 -11.72 2.02
CA ASP A 63 4.89 -12.68 3.10
C ASP A 63 4.82 -12.03 4.50
N LYS A 64 4.93 -10.70 4.59
CA LYS A 64 4.88 -9.97 5.87
C LYS A 64 3.56 -9.27 6.09
N LEU A 65 3.05 -9.39 7.32
CA LEU A 65 1.95 -8.59 7.83
C LEU A 65 2.51 -7.42 8.65
N ILE A 66 2.31 -6.19 8.16
CA ILE A 66 2.76 -4.98 8.84
C ILE A 66 1.63 -4.45 9.74
N ILE A 67 1.90 -4.34 11.03
CA ILE A 67 0.93 -3.85 12.03
C ILE A 67 1.46 -2.55 12.63
N PHE A 68 0.81 -1.44 12.32
CA PHE A 68 1.08 -0.15 12.97
C PHE A 68 0.42 -0.12 14.35
N ARG A 69 1.21 -0.37 15.41
CA ARG A 69 0.73 -0.33 16.80
C ARG A 69 0.87 1.09 17.38
N GLY A 70 -0.11 1.54 18.13
CA GLY A 70 -0.04 2.78 18.91
C GLY A 70 -1.42 3.24 19.41
N SER A 71 -1.46 3.92 20.54
CA SER A 71 -2.69 4.46 21.12
C SER A 71 -3.04 5.82 20.53
N GLY A 72 -4.16 5.94 19.82
CA GLY A 72 -4.76 7.24 19.46
C GLY A 72 -4.12 7.99 18.27
N SER A 73 -4.83 9.06 17.88
CA SER A 73 -4.76 9.87 16.65
C SER A 73 -3.39 10.49 16.27
N ASN A 74 -2.38 9.68 15.95
CA ASN A 74 -1.05 10.16 15.54
C ASN A 74 -0.81 10.04 14.02
N GLY A 75 -1.83 10.27 13.18
CA GLY A 75 -1.63 10.28 11.72
C GLY A 75 -1.60 8.91 11.03
N LYS A 76 -1.80 7.79 11.75
CA LYS A 76 -1.87 6.44 11.14
C LYS A 76 -3.03 6.31 10.13
N SER A 77 -4.21 6.84 10.47
CA SER A 77 -5.34 6.86 9.54
C SER A 77 -5.08 7.74 8.31
N LEU A 78 -4.28 8.80 8.46
CA LEU A 78 -3.84 9.63 7.33
C LEU A 78 -2.89 8.83 6.43
N LEU A 79 -1.92 8.10 7.00
CA LEU A 79 -1.04 7.21 6.25
C LEU A 79 -1.84 6.16 5.46
N ILE A 80 -2.78 5.46 6.10
CA ILE A 80 -3.63 4.46 5.42
C ILE A 80 -4.41 5.11 4.28
N ARG A 81 -4.97 6.31 4.49
CA ARG A 81 -5.67 7.05 3.43
C ARG A 81 -4.75 7.45 2.28
N LEU A 82 -3.53 7.91 2.56
CA LEU A 82 -2.54 8.26 1.53
C LEU A 82 -2.18 7.03 0.70
N LEU A 83 -1.91 5.90 1.35
CA LEU A 83 -1.64 4.63 0.66
C LEU A 83 -2.83 4.21 -0.20
N SER A 84 -4.07 4.29 0.32
CA SER A 84 -5.26 3.98 -0.49
C SER A 84 -5.41 4.88 -1.72
N LEU A 85 -5.00 6.14 -1.66
CA LEU A 85 -5.02 7.05 -2.81
C LEU A 85 -3.93 6.69 -3.84
N VAL A 86 -2.73 6.33 -3.38
CA VAL A 86 -1.61 5.92 -4.26
C VAL A 86 -1.90 4.56 -4.93
N PHE A 87 -2.33 3.57 -4.15
CA PHE A 87 -2.60 2.24 -4.68
C PHE A 87 -3.93 2.14 -5.41
N GLY A 88 -4.89 3.03 -5.11
CA GLY A 88 -6.20 3.07 -5.75
C GLY A 88 -6.88 1.71 -5.74
N LYS A 89 -7.11 1.15 -6.93
CA LYS A 89 -7.75 -0.17 -7.14
C LYS A 89 -6.99 -1.35 -6.53
N PHE A 90 -5.70 -1.20 -6.23
CA PHE A 90 -4.88 -2.24 -5.60
C PHE A 90 -4.95 -2.19 -4.06
N SER A 91 -5.76 -1.29 -3.50
CA SER A 91 -5.99 -1.20 -2.07
C SER A 91 -7.43 -1.54 -1.72
N THR A 92 -7.61 -2.11 -0.53
CA THR A 92 -8.92 -2.46 0.02
C THR A 92 -8.87 -2.40 1.53
N SER A 93 -10.01 -2.12 2.16
CA SER A 93 -10.15 -2.08 3.61
C SER A 93 -10.82 -3.36 4.07
N LEU A 94 -10.14 -4.10 4.95
CA LEU A 94 -10.70 -5.30 5.58
C LEU A 94 -11.38 -4.92 6.89
N SER A 95 -12.63 -5.35 7.07
CA SER A 95 -13.32 -5.23 8.36
C SER A 95 -12.71 -6.18 9.39
N SER A 96 -12.72 -5.81 10.68
CA SER A 96 -12.22 -6.66 11.78
C SER A 96 -12.88 -8.04 11.80
N ASN A 97 -14.14 -8.10 11.39
CA ASN A 97 -14.96 -9.32 11.37
C ASN A 97 -14.48 -10.32 10.30
N PHE A 98 -13.65 -9.90 9.35
CA PHE A 98 -13.10 -10.78 8.33
C PHE A 98 -12.24 -11.90 8.93
N PHE A 99 -11.46 -11.59 9.97
CA PHE A 99 -10.54 -12.55 10.59
C PHE A 99 -11.22 -13.45 11.64
N THR A 100 -12.36 -13.03 12.17
CA THR A 100 -13.07 -13.70 13.27
C THR A 100 -14.38 -14.35 12.81
N TYR A 101 -14.56 -14.54 11.50
CA TYR A 101 -15.81 -15.08 10.96
C TYR A 101 -15.91 -16.57 11.29
N ASP A 102 -16.92 -16.96 12.06
CA ASP A 102 -17.25 -18.37 12.26
C ASP A 102 -17.92 -18.92 10.99
N GLU A 103 -17.37 -20.00 10.43
CA GLU A 103 -17.84 -20.69 9.20
C GLU A 103 -19.20 -21.39 9.36
N THR A 104 -20.12 -20.90 10.18
CA THR A 104 -21.37 -21.61 10.51
C THR A 104 -22.43 -21.62 9.40
N ASN A 105 -22.18 -20.99 8.25
CA ASN A 105 -23.08 -21.06 7.08
C ASN A 105 -22.29 -21.16 5.75
N VAL A 106 -21.74 -22.35 5.50
CA VAL A 106 -20.93 -22.75 4.32
C VAL A 106 -21.68 -22.66 2.96
N GLY A 107 -22.90 -22.14 2.91
CA GLY A 107 -23.71 -22.03 1.68
C GLY A 107 -24.28 -20.64 1.36
N GLY A 108 -24.04 -19.63 2.21
CA GLY A 108 -24.60 -18.28 2.04
C GLY A 108 -23.68 -17.38 1.21
N ALA A 109 -24.27 -16.54 0.35
CA ALA A 109 -23.52 -15.50 -0.36
C ALA A 109 -22.81 -14.59 0.65
N ASN A 110 -21.47 -14.62 0.67
CA ASN A 110 -20.67 -13.78 1.57
C ASN A 110 -20.48 -12.39 0.94
N PRO A 111 -21.09 -11.32 1.50
CA PRO A 111 -20.98 -9.98 0.96
C PRO A 111 -19.55 -9.43 1.06
N VAL A 112 -18.76 -9.85 2.06
CA VAL A 112 -17.36 -9.41 2.22
C VAL A 112 -16.48 -10.03 1.13
N LEU A 113 -16.64 -11.32 0.81
CA LEU A 113 -15.90 -11.97 -0.28
C LEU A 113 -16.40 -11.56 -1.68
N ARG A 114 -17.64 -11.07 -1.79
CA ARG A 114 -18.20 -10.60 -3.05
C ARG A 114 -17.43 -9.39 -3.59
N ASP A 115 -17.01 -8.48 -2.70
CA ASP A 115 -16.29 -7.26 -3.10
C ASP A 115 -14.86 -7.55 -3.59
N PHE A 116 -14.26 -8.66 -3.16
CA PHE A 116 -12.94 -9.13 -3.64
C PHE A 116 -13.01 -9.91 -4.96
N LYS A 117 -14.18 -10.40 -5.38
CA LYS A 117 -14.34 -11.17 -6.63
C LYS A 117 -14.35 -10.32 -7.91
N HIS A 118 -14.37 -8.99 -7.77
CA HIS A 118 -14.45 -8.04 -8.89
C HIS A 118 -13.25 -7.07 -8.98
N GLN A 119 -12.17 -7.33 -8.24
CA GLN A 119 -10.89 -6.62 -8.38
C GLN A 119 -9.94 -7.35 -9.34
#